data_AF-A0A815C060-F1
#
_entry.id   AF-A0A815C060-F1
#
_cell.length_a   1.000
_cell.length_b   1.000
_cell.length_c   1.000
_cell.angle_alpha   90.00
_cell.angle_beta   90.00
_cell.angle_gamma   90.00
#
_symmetry.space_group_name_H-M   'P 1'
#
loop_
_entity.id
_entity.type
_entity.pdbx_description
1 polymer ?
#
loop_
_entity_poly.entity_id
_entity_poly.type
_entity_poly.pdbx_seq_one_letter_code
_entity_poly.pdbx_strand_id
1 'polypeptide(L)'
;MSSEYIASLFYIRSQFATYVSIPICILCSISELFSIIVFLSLKTFRQSSCAFYLMSMSVFNFIRLVFGTSLIIISTAFPINWTPALLYYCQLRTSIIGLCYLGAITTLCLAVIDQYFATSARPQWQRWSNIKLAHRLVLVITIIWALHASLFFIYFNQLALSNTSTCIATNQIFVQYYIYGYFFTYGNFFPLVSAMFAVLAFEMLEVWQLEQTQSFEENWTNN
;
A
#
# COMPACT_ATOMS: atom_id res chain seq x y z
N MET A 1 0.10 8.62 -37.80
CA MET A 1 -0.99 9.16 -36.95
C MET A 1 -1.11 10.65 -37.23
N SER A 2 -2.33 11.17 -37.44
CA SER A 2 -2.53 12.60 -37.69
C SER A 2 -2.25 13.41 -36.41
N SER A 3 -1.73 14.63 -36.57
CA SER A 3 -1.45 15.58 -35.49
C SER A 3 -2.70 15.91 -34.65
N GLU A 4 -3.87 15.93 -35.28
CA GLU A 4 -5.17 16.18 -34.64
C GLU A 4 -5.55 15.11 -33.61
N TYR A 5 -5.26 13.84 -33.91
CA TYR A 5 -5.55 12.75 -32.97
C TYR A 5 -4.67 12.85 -31.71
N ILE A 6 -3.40 13.23 -31.88
CA ILE A 6 -2.49 13.43 -30.74
C ILE A 6 -2.96 14.61 -29.88
N ALA A 7 -3.39 15.72 -30.49
CA ALA A 7 -3.87 16.90 -29.78
C ALA A 7 -5.15 16.60 -28.97
N SER A 8 -6.12 15.88 -29.54
CA SER A 8 -7.34 15.49 -28.84
C SER A 8 -7.06 14.58 -27.64
N LEU A 9 -6.12 13.64 -27.75
CA LEU A 9 -5.69 12.79 -26.63
C LEU A 9 -5.07 13.59 -25.49
N PHE A 10 -4.21 14.57 -25.79
CA PHE A 10 -3.64 15.45 -24.76
C PHE A 10 -4.71 16.26 -24.05
N TYR A 11 -5.69 16.77 -24.80
CA TYR A 11 -6.82 17.52 -24.23
C TYR A 11 -7.64 16.64 -23.27
N ILE A 12 -8.05 15.44 -23.70
CA ILE A 12 -8.82 14.50 -22.87
C ILE A 12 -8.03 14.13 -21.61
N ARG A 13 -6.73 13.82 -21.75
CA ARG A 13 -5.86 13.50 -20.60
C ARG A 13 -5.81 14.63 -19.59
N SER A 14 -5.68 15.87 -20.05
CA SER A 14 -5.62 17.05 -19.18
C SER A 14 -6.95 17.28 -18.45
N GLN A 15 -8.08 17.17 -19.16
CA GLN A 15 -9.43 17.31 -18.57
C GLN A 15 -9.67 16.23 -17.50
N PHE A 16 -9.33 14.97 -17.79
CA PHE A 16 -9.47 13.88 -16.84
C PHE A 16 -8.59 14.07 -15.59
N ALA A 17 -7.33 14.50 -15.77
CA ALA A 17 -6.43 14.80 -14.67
C ALA A 17 -7.02 15.89 -13.74
N THR A 18 -7.55 16.96 -14.32
CA THR A 18 -8.07 18.09 -13.56
C THR A 18 -9.40 17.78 -12.87
N TYR A 19 -10.40 17.28 -13.60
CA TYR A 19 -11.76 17.15 -13.08
C TYR A 19 -12.04 15.85 -12.32
N VAL A 20 -11.30 14.78 -12.62
CA VAL A 20 -11.52 13.48 -11.98
C VAL A 20 -10.41 13.17 -11.00
N SER A 21 -9.15 13.37 -11.38
CA SER A 21 -8.03 12.91 -10.55
C SER A 21 -7.80 13.79 -9.32
N ILE A 22 -7.97 15.12 -9.42
CA ILE A 22 -7.82 16.03 -8.27
C ILE A 22 -8.84 15.71 -7.15
N PRO A 23 -10.17 15.63 -7.42
CA PRO A 23 -11.14 15.30 -6.37
C PRO A 23 -10.89 13.93 -5.73
N ILE A 24 -10.58 12.91 -6.54
CA ILE A 24 -10.26 11.56 -6.03
C ILE A 24 -9.05 11.63 -5.10
N CYS A 25 -7.99 12.35 -5.49
CA CYS A 25 -6.79 12.48 -4.68
C CYS A 25 -7.09 13.14 -3.31
N ILE A 26 -7.95 14.16 -3.28
CA ILE A 26 -8.39 14.81 -2.04
C ILE A 26 -9.17 13.83 -1.16
N LEU A 27 -10.16 13.14 -1.72
CA LEU A 27 -10.98 12.17 -0.99
C LEU A 27 -10.13 11.02 -0.43
N CYS A 28 -9.22 10.46 -1.21
CA CYS A 28 -8.30 9.41 -0.77
C CYS A 28 -7.38 9.90 0.36
N SER A 29 -6.84 11.12 0.24
CA SER A 29 -5.96 11.69 1.27
C SER A 29 -6.71 11.89 2.58
N ILE A 30 -7.93 12.41 2.53
CA ILE A 30 -8.80 12.60 3.70
C ILE A 30 -9.12 11.24 4.36
N SER A 31 -9.47 10.23 3.55
CA SER A 31 -9.79 8.88 4.05
C SER A 31 -8.62 8.22 4.80
N GLU A 32 -7.41 8.30 4.27
CA GLU A 32 -6.23 7.74 4.93
C GLU A 32 -5.87 8.51 6.22
N LEU A 33 -6.03 9.84 6.21
CA LEU A 33 -5.85 10.65 7.42
C LEU A 33 -6.84 10.28 8.53
N PHE A 34 -8.12 10.12 8.20
CA PHE A 34 -9.12 9.67 9.17
C PHE A 34 -8.78 8.29 9.72
N SER A 35 -8.34 7.36 8.88
CA SER A 35 -7.93 6.02 9.30
C SER A 35 -6.79 6.08 10.33
N ILE A 36 -5.76 6.89 10.07
CA ILE A 36 -4.65 7.11 11.01
C ILE A 36 -5.15 7.72 12.33
N ILE A 37 -6.02 8.74 12.27
CA ILE A 37 -6.58 9.39 13.46
C ILE A 37 -7.38 8.39 14.31
N VAL A 38 -8.22 7.55 13.69
CA VAL A 38 -9.02 6.54 14.39
C VAL A 38 -8.12 5.54 15.12
N PHE A 39 -7.09 5.01 14.44
CA PHE A 39 -6.16 4.07 15.05
C PHE A 39 -5.34 4.68 16.20
N LEU A 40 -4.99 5.97 16.11
CA LEU A 40 -4.27 6.67 17.18
C LEU A 40 -5.15 7.02 18.38
N SER A 41 -6.44 7.32 18.15
CA SER A 41 -7.36 7.81 19.19
C SER A 41 -7.86 6.69 20.12
N LEU A 42 -8.02 5.47 19.61
CA LEU A 42 -8.56 4.36 20.38
C LEU A 42 -7.46 3.59 21.11
N LYS A 43 -7.46 3.66 22.45
CA LYS A 43 -6.49 2.96 23.31
C LYS A 43 -6.47 1.44 23.06
N THR A 44 -7.63 0.85 22.78
CA THR A 44 -7.78 -0.58 22.44
C THR A 44 -7.02 -0.93 21.16
N PHE A 45 -7.07 -0.08 20.14
CA PHE A 45 -6.35 -0.32 18.88
C PHE A 45 -4.84 -0.14 19.04
N ARG A 46 -4.39 0.79 19.88
CA ARG A 46 -2.96 0.98 20.16
C ARG A 46 -2.28 -0.24 20.81
N GLN A 47 -3.05 -1.13 21.43
CA GLN A 47 -2.51 -2.34 22.06
C GLN A 47 -2.61 -3.58 21.16
N SER A 48 -3.38 -3.51 20.07
CA SER A 48 -3.54 -4.61 19.11
C SER A 48 -2.45 -4.55 18.03
N SER A 49 -1.73 -5.66 17.83
CA SER A 49 -0.73 -5.80 16.76
C SER A 49 -1.34 -5.70 15.36
N CYS A 50 -2.51 -6.30 15.13
CA CYS A 50 -3.24 -6.19 13.88
C CYS A 50 -3.57 -4.72 13.52
N ALA A 51 -4.14 -3.98 14.47
CA ALA A 51 -4.45 -2.56 14.25
C ALA A 51 -3.19 -1.71 13.98
N PHE A 52 -2.06 -2.05 14.61
CA PHE A 52 -0.79 -1.40 14.32
C PHE A 52 -0.28 -1.65 12.90
N TYR A 53 -0.45 -2.87 12.36
CA TYR A 53 -0.12 -3.15 10.96
C TYR A 53 -1.02 -2.38 9.99
N LEU A 54 -2.33 -2.31 10.25
CA LEU A 54 -3.28 -1.52 9.44
C LEU A 54 -2.98 -0.02 9.50
N MET A 55 -2.60 0.51 10.67
CA MET A 55 -2.14 1.89 10.79
C MET A 55 -0.88 2.13 9.96
N SER A 56 0.09 1.21 10.01
CA SER A 56 1.32 1.29 9.21
C SER A 56 1.02 1.26 7.70
N MET A 57 0.07 0.42 7.27
CA MET A 57 -0.42 0.38 5.89
C MET A 57 -0.99 1.74 5.46
N SER A 58 -1.85 2.35 6.28
CA SER A 58 -2.41 3.68 5.99
C SER A 58 -1.34 4.76 5.91
N VAL A 59 -0.30 4.70 6.75
CA VAL A 59 0.84 5.63 6.66
C VAL A 59 1.57 5.46 5.32
N PHE A 60 1.87 4.24 4.90
CA PHE A 60 2.48 4.00 3.59
C PHE A 60 1.59 4.48 2.43
N ASN A 61 0.29 4.19 2.49
CA ASN A 61 -0.66 4.65 1.48
C ASN A 61 -0.73 6.18 1.41
N PHE A 62 -0.76 6.86 2.56
CA PHE A 62 -0.77 8.31 2.63
C PHE A 62 0.50 8.91 2.01
N ILE A 63 1.68 8.42 2.36
CA ILE A 63 2.95 8.87 1.76
C ILE A 63 2.93 8.62 0.24
N ARG A 64 2.47 7.46 -0.21
CA ARG A 64 2.36 7.12 -1.64
C ARG A 64 1.41 8.08 -2.38
N LEU A 65 0.28 8.44 -1.78
CA LEU A 65 -0.68 9.37 -2.38
C LEU A 65 -0.05 10.77 -2.53
N VAL A 66 0.53 11.30 -1.46
CA VAL A 66 1.13 12.64 -1.43
C VAL A 66 2.30 12.77 -2.41
N PHE A 67 3.25 11.84 -2.37
CA PHE A 67 4.48 11.94 -3.17
C PHE A 67 4.35 11.31 -4.56
N GLY A 68 3.51 10.29 -4.70
CA GLY A 68 3.38 9.54 -5.95
C GLY A 68 2.32 10.10 -6.89
N THR A 69 1.13 10.38 -6.37
CA THR A 69 -0.07 10.67 -7.17
C THR A 69 -0.32 12.16 -7.29
N SER A 70 -0.32 12.92 -6.19
CA SER A 70 -0.64 14.36 -6.18
C SER A 70 0.23 15.15 -7.15
N LEU A 71 1.53 14.85 -7.17
CA LEU A 71 2.49 15.58 -7.99
C LEU A 71 2.37 15.24 -9.49
N ILE A 72 1.97 14.02 -9.87
CA ILE A 72 1.63 13.71 -11.26
C ILE A 72 0.40 14.50 -11.68
N ILE A 73 -0.62 14.53 -10.84
CA ILE A 73 -1.87 15.22 -11.14
C ILE A 73 -1.58 16.71 -11.37
N ILE A 74 -0.80 17.34 -10.50
CA ILE A 74 -0.39 18.75 -10.66
C ILE A 74 0.42 18.94 -11.96
N SER A 75 1.40 18.08 -12.24
CA SER A 75 2.21 18.20 -13.46
C SER A 75 1.42 17.94 -14.76
N THR A 76 0.31 17.20 -14.69
CA THR A 76 -0.54 16.91 -15.85
C THR A 76 -1.65 17.95 -16.02
N ALA A 77 -2.12 18.55 -14.92
CA ALA A 77 -3.16 19.56 -14.91
C ALA A 77 -2.61 20.97 -15.25
N PHE A 78 -1.37 21.28 -14.85
CA PHE A 78 -0.77 22.61 -15.03
C PHE A 78 0.48 22.56 -15.91
N PRO A 79 0.66 23.51 -16.86
CA PRO A 79 1.83 23.57 -17.75
C PRO A 79 3.06 24.16 -17.04
N ILE A 80 3.50 23.54 -15.93
CA ILE A 80 4.66 23.98 -15.15
C ILE A 80 5.89 23.14 -15.54
N ASN A 81 6.94 23.79 -16.02
CA ASN A 81 8.19 23.16 -16.43
C ASN A 81 9.13 22.88 -15.23
N TRP A 82 9.06 21.67 -14.67
CA TRP A 82 9.90 21.23 -13.55
C TRP A 82 11.29 20.72 -13.97
N THR A 83 11.84 21.17 -15.09
CA THR A 83 12.94 20.50 -15.85
C THR A 83 14.18 20.12 -15.02
N PRO A 84 14.70 20.93 -14.09
CA PRO A 84 15.84 20.55 -13.24
C PRO A 84 15.44 19.71 -12.02
N ALA A 85 14.21 19.86 -11.52
CA ALA A 85 13.69 19.03 -10.44
C ALA A 85 13.46 17.60 -10.93
N LEU A 86 13.08 17.43 -12.20
CA LEU A 86 12.55 16.20 -12.76
C LEU A 86 13.46 14.96 -12.65
N LEU A 87 14.80 15.04 -12.71
CA LEU A 87 15.63 13.83 -12.65
C LEU A 87 15.69 13.23 -11.24
N TYR A 88 16.21 13.99 -10.28
CA TYR A 88 16.26 13.55 -8.88
C TYR A 88 14.85 13.26 -8.37
N TYR A 89 13.88 14.08 -8.76
CA TYR A 89 12.48 13.87 -8.44
C TYR A 89 11.92 12.57 -9.04
N CYS A 90 12.22 12.25 -10.31
CA CYS A 90 11.81 11.00 -10.96
C CYS A 90 12.32 9.77 -10.20
N GLN A 91 13.60 9.78 -9.85
CA GLN A 91 14.25 8.70 -9.11
C GLN A 91 13.66 8.55 -7.70
N LEU A 92 13.61 9.66 -6.95
CA LEU A 92 13.09 9.69 -5.59
C LEU A 92 11.60 9.28 -5.56
N ARG A 93 10.79 9.82 -6.46
CA ARG A 93 9.37 9.51 -6.58
C ARG A 93 9.15 8.02 -6.82
N THR A 94 9.82 7.45 -7.81
CA THR A 94 9.65 6.03 -8.15
C THR A 94 10.09 5.13 -6.99
N SER A 95 11.17 5.51 -6.30
CA SER A 95 11.66 4.81 -5.11
C SER A 95 10.65 4.87 -3.95
N ILE A 96 10.09 6.05 -3.65
CA ILE A 96 9.06 6.22 -2.62
C ILE A 96 7.81 5.41 -2.96
N ILE A 97 7.35 5.44 -4.21
CA ILE A 97 6.19 4.65 -4.63
C ILE A 97 6.44 3.16 -4.43
N GLY A 98 7.62 2.67 -4.83
CA GLY A 98 7.99 1.26 -4.66
C GLY A 98 8.03 0.85 -3.19
N LEU A 99 8.72 1.64 -2.36
CA LEU A 99 8.80 1.45 -0.91
C LEU A 99 7.40 1.40 -0.27
N CYS A 100 6.57 2.40 -0.54
CA CYS A 100 5.25 2.49 0.08
C CYS A 100 4.26 1.43 -0.43
N TYR A 101 4.31 1.09 -1.72
CA TYR A 101 3.44 0.04 -2.27
C TYR A 101 3.73 -1.32 -1.66
N LEU A 102 5.00 -1.74 -1.66
CA LEU A 102 5.41 -3.01 -1.07
C LEU A 102 5.27 -3.01 0.45
N GLY A 103 5.59 -1.89 1.11
CA GLY A 103 5.35 -1.67 2.53
C GLY A 103 3.88 -1.90 2.89
N ALA A 104 2.96 -1.21 2.21
CA ALA A 104 1.52 -1.32 2.45
C ALA A 104 0.99 -2.75 2.26
N ILE A 105 1.34 -3.41 1.15
CA ILE A 105 0.92 -4.79 0.89
C ILE A 105 1.47 -5.75 1.94
N THR A 106 2.74 -5.62 2.32
CA THR A 106 3.35 -6.51 3.31
C THR A 106 2.71 -6.32 4.68
N THR A 107 2.45 -5.07 5.08
CA THR A 107 1.75 -4.79 6.34
C THR A 107 0.32 -5.30 6.34
N LEU A 108 -0.39 -5.25 5.20
CA LEU A 108 -1.70 -5.87 5.06
C LEU A 108 -1.64 -7.39 5.26
N CYS A 109 -0.68 -8.05 4.61
CA CYS A 109 -0.47 -9.50 4.78
C CYS A 109 -0.21 -9.85 6.25
N LEU A 110 0.65 -9.09 6.91
CA LEU A 110 0.94 -9.27 8.33
C LEU A 110 -0.28 -9.02 9.22
N ALA A 111 -1.11 -8.03 8.90
CA ALA A 111 -2.34 -7.77 9.63
C ALA A 111 -3.28 -8.99 9.60
N VAL A 112 -3.45 -9.59 8.42
CA VAL A 112 -4.31 -10.78 8.23
C VAL A 112 -3.72 -12.00 8.95
N ILE A 113 -2.40 -12.23 8.83
CA ILE A 113 -1.72 -13.33 9.53
C ILE A 113 -1.82 -13.14 11.06
N ASP A 114 -1.63 -11.92 11.56
CA ASP A 114 -1.76 -11.60 12.98
C ASP A 114 -3.19 -11.83 13.48
N GLN A 115 -4.19 -11.46 12.69
CA GLN A 115 -5.59 -11.71 12.98
C GLN A 115 -5.88 -13.21 13.07
N TYR A 116 -5.37 -14.02 12.14
CA TYR A 116 -5.48 -15.47 12.21
C TYR A 116 -4.84 -16.07 13.47
N PHE A 117 -3.65 -15.58 13.86
CA PHE A 117 -3.02 -16.02 15.11
C PHE A 117 -3.77 -15.60 16.36
N ALA A 118 -4.35 -14.39 16.36
CA ALA A 118 -5.14 -13.88 17.46
C ALA A 118 -6.47 -14.66 17.64
N THR A 119 -7.10 -15.11 16.56
CA THR A 119 -8.35 -15.88 16.60
C THR A 119 -8.15 -17.39 16.76
N SER A 120 -6.91 -17.88 16.63
CA SER A 120 -6.62 -19.30 16.80
C SER A 120 -6.95 -19.78 18.22
N ALA A 121 -7.58 -20.95 18.34
CA ALA A 121 -7.93 -21.57 19.62
C ALA A 121 -6.71 -22.02 20.43
N ARG A 122 -5.53 -22.14 19.79
CA ARG A 122 -4.30 -22.60 20.44
C ARG A 122 -3.59 -21.41 21.11
N PRO A 123 -3.44 -21.38 22.45
CA PRO A 123 -2.80 -20.26 23.15
C PRO A 123 -1.34 -20.02 22.74
N GLN A 124 -0.66 -21.05 22.24
CA GLN A 124 0.70 -20.92 21.71
C GLN A 124 0.77 -20.03 20.48
N TRP A 125 -0.26 -20.05 19.62
CA TRP A 125 -0.33 -19.25 18.39
C TRP A 125 -0.71 -17.81 18.70
N GLN A 126 -1.64 -17.60 19.63
CA GLN A 126 -2.02 -16.27 20.13
C GLN A 126 -0.83 -15.47 20.69
N ARG A 127 0.16 -16.14 21.30
CA ARG A 127 1.39 -15.48 21.80
C ARG A 127 2.21 -14.78 20.72
N TRP A 128 2.05 -15.17 19.45
CA TRP A 128 2.72 -14.50 18.32
C TRP A 128 2.06 -13.16 17.96
N SER A 129 0.79 -12.98 18.31
CA SER A 129 0.09 -11.69 18.19
C SER A 129 0.54 -10.78 19.34
N ASN A 130 1.69 -10.13 19.13
CA ASN A 130 2.31 -9.26 20.12
C ASN A 130 2.74 -7.93 19.49
N ILE A 131 2.27 -6.83 20.08
CA ILE A 131 2.59 -5.47 19.62
C ILE A 131 4.10 -5.18 19.54
N LYS A 132 4.92 -5.72 20.45
CA LYS A 132 6.38 -5.53 20.43
C LYS A 132 7.02 -6.21 19.22
N LEU A 133 6.51 -7.39 18.85
CA LEU A 133 6.96 -8.10 17.66
C LEU A 133 6.52 -7.34 16.41
N ALA A 134 5.29 -6.83 16.38
CA ALA A 134 4.77 -6.04 15.27
C ALA A 134 5.63 -4.81 14.96
N HIS A 135 6.04 -4.05 15.97
CA HIS A 135 6.96 -2.91 15.78
C HIS A 135 8.29 -3.34 15.16
N ARG A 136 8.88 -4.45 15.63
CA ARG A 136 10.15 -4.97 15.10
C ARG A 136 9.99 -5.43 13.64
N LEU A 137 8.91 -6.14 13.32
CA LEU A 137 8.63 -6.63 11.98
C LEU A 137 8.43 -5.47 11.00
N VAL A 138 7.59 -4.48 11.35
CA VAL A 138 7.39 -3.29 10.49
C VAL A 138 8.71 -2.56 10.25
N LEU A 139 9.55 -2.39 11.29
CA LEU A 139 10.86 -1.75 11.14
C LEU A 139 11.78 -2.52 10.20
N VAL A 140 11.91 -3.84 10.39
CA VAL A 140 12.75 -4.70 9.54
C VAL A 140 12.27 -4.67 8.09
N ILE A 141 10.96 -4.78 7.87
CA ILE A 141 10.35 -4.76 6.54
C ILE A 141 10.54 -3.41 5.87
N THR A 142 10.40 -2.31 6.61
CA THR A 142 10.66 -0.97 6.09
C THR A 142 12.10 -0.82 5.62
N ILE A 143 13.07 -1.36 6.36
CA ILE A 143 14.49 -1.35 5.98
C ILE A 143 14.72 -2.20 4.72
N ILE A 144 14.17 -3.41 4.66
CA ILE A 144 14.28 -4.30 3.50
C ILE A 144 13.73 -3.62 2.25
N TRP A 145 12.54 -3.02 2.35
CA TRP A 145 11.93 -2.33 1.22
C TRP A 145 12.63 -1.01 0.88
N ALA A 146 13.27 -0.34 1.84
CA ALA A 146 14.07 0.85 1.55
C ALA A 146 15.34 0.50 0.77
N LEU A 147 16.00 -0.60 1.14
CA LEU A 147 17.15 -1.13 0.39
C LEU A 147 16.73 -1.57 -1.00
N HIS A 148 15.59 -2.24 -1.13
CA HIS A 148 15.03 -2.62 -2.43
C HIS A 148 14.66 -1.39 -3.30
N ALA A 149 14.04 -0.38 -2.69
CA ALA A 149 13.68 0.88 -3.34
C ALA A 149 14.91 1.65 -3.87
N SER A 150 16.08 1.48 -3.24
CA SER A 150 17.33 2.10 -3.74
C SER A 150 17.69 1.66 -5.16
N LEU A 151 17.31 0.45 -5.59
CA LEU A 151 17.51 -0.01 -6.96
C LEU A 151 16.74 0.86 -7.97
N PHE A 152 15.53 1.30 -7.61
CA PHE A 152 14.74 2.20 -8.44
C PHE A 152 15.39 3.57 -8.55
N PHE A 153 15.99 4.05 -7.45
CA PHE A 153 16.72 5.31 -7.44
C PHE A 153 17.89 5.29 -8.44
N ILE A 154 18.61 4.17 -8.50
CA ILE A 154 19.81 4.01 -9.35
C ILE A 154 19.45 3.82 -10.83
N TYR A 155 18.47 2.96 -11.13
CA TYR A 155 18.21 2.50 -12.51
C TYR A 155 17.13 3.29 -13.27
N PHE A 156 16.35 4.14 -12.61
CA PHE A 156 15.46 5.07 -13.30
C PHE A 156 16.19 6.33 -13.75
N ASN A 157 15.88 6.76 -14.96
CA ASN A 157 16.39 7.99 -15.53
C ASN A 157 15.27 8.76 -16.25
N GLN A 158 15.51 10.03 -16.49
CA GLN A 158 14.62 10.89 -17.24
C GLN A 158 15.04 10.87 -18.72
N LEU A 159 14.12 10.49 -19.61
CA LEU A 159 14.28 10.74 -21.04
C LEU A 159 13.51 11.99 -21.44
N ALA A 160 14.23 12.95 -22.04
CA ALA A 160 13.65 14.13 -22.66
C ALA A 160 13.16 13.77 -24.07
N LEU A 161 11.85 13.84 -24.28
CA LEU A 161 11.19 13.61 -25.55
C LEU A 161 10.58 14.94 -26.02
N SER A 162 11.32 15.70 -26.83
CA SER A 162 10.97 16.98 -27.48
C SER A 162 10.30 18.05 -26.59
N ASN A 163 9.07 17.81 -26.12
CA ASN A 163 8.27 18.71 -25.26
C ASN A 163 7.80 18.07 -23.94
N THR A 164 8.16 16.81 -23.66
CA THR A 164 7.78 16.08 -22.45
C THR A 164 8.97 15.31 -21.92
N SER A 165 9.05 15.12 -20.61
CA SER A 165 10.03 14.21 -20.04
C SER A 165 9.34 13.07 -19.32
N THR A 166 9.80 11.85 -19.58
CA THR A 166 9.25 10.64 -19.00
C THR A 166 10.32 9.95 -18.15
N CYS A 167 9.87 9.41 -17.03
CA CYS A 167 10.71 8.67 -16.09
C CYS A 167 10.66 7.20 -16.48
N ILE A 168 11.76 6.66 -17.02
CA ILE A 168 11.81 5.26 -17.45
C ILE A 168 13.08 4.57 -16.95
N ALA A 169 13.01 3.26 -16.79
CA ALA A 169 14.17 2.43 -16.50
C ALA A 169 15.06 2.32 -17.76
N THR A 170 16.35 2.59 -17.62
CA THR A 170 17.31 2.56 -18.74
C THR A 170 17.97 1.20 -18.94
N ASN A 171 18.07 0.41 -17.86
CA ASN A 171 18.74 -0.89 -17.88
C ASN A 171 17.75 -2.01 -18.24
N GLN A 172 18.02 -2.75 -19.33
CA GLN A 172 17.13 -3.82 -19.81
C GLN A 172 16.96 -4.98 -18.82
N ILE A 173 18.03 -5.36 -18.09
CA ILE A 173 17.96 -6.41 -17.07
C ILE A 173 17.04 -5.97 -15.94
N PHE A 174 17.17 -4.70 -15.52
CA PHE A 174 16.31 -4.13 -14.50
C PHE A 174 14.85 -4.00 -14.98
N VAL A 175 14.61 -3.71 -16.26
CA VAL A 175 13.25 -3.72 -16.83
C VAL A 175 12.62 -5.12 -16.75
N GLN A 176 13.37 -6.17 -17.09
CA GLN A 176 12.89 -7.55 -16.94
C GLN A 176 12.59 -7.89 -15.47
N TYR A 177 13.49 -7.51 -14.56
CA TYR A 177 13.27 -7.65 -13.12
C TYR A 177 12.00 -6.92 -12.65
N TYR A 178 11.79 -5.69 -13.11
CA TYR A 178 10.65 -4.87 -12.75
C TYR A 178 9.33 -5.49 -13.22
N ILE A 179 9.28 -6.00 -14.46
CA ILE A 179 8.07 -6.61 -15.01
C ILE A 179 7.81 -7.96 -14.33
N TYR A 180 8.77 -8.89 -14.34
CA TYR A 180 8.53 -10.26 -13.89
C TYR A 180 8.68 -10.46 -12.39
N GLY A 181 9.69 -9.85 -11.78
CA GLY A 181 9.92 -9.95 -10.33
C GLY A 181 8.99 -9.03 -9.57
N TYR A 182 9.09 -7.72 -9.82
CA TYR A 182 8.36 -6.74 -9.02
C TYR A 182 6.84 -6.78 -9.26
N PHE A 183 6.40 -6.65 -10.51
CA PHE A 183 4.97 -6.54 -10.81
C PHE A 183 4.25 -7.89 -10.66
N PHE A 184 4.75 -8.95 -11.30
CA PHE A 184 4.08 -10.25 -11.24
C PHE A 184 4.26 -10.95 -9.89
N THR A 185 5.48 -11.04 -9.36
CA THR A 185 5.70 -11.79 -8.13
C THR A 185 5.24 -11.00 -6.93
N TYR A 186 5.83 -9.84 -6.62
CA TYR A 186 5.46 -9.13 -5.39
C TYR A 186 4.06 -8.51 -5.45
N GLY A 187 3.63 -8.03 -6.62
CA GLY A 187 2.30 -7.45 -6.78
C GLY A 187 1.14 -8.44 -6.63
N ASN A 188 1.34 -9.73 -6.90
CA ASN A 188 0.25 -10.73 -6.87
C ASN A 188 0.45 -11.82 -5.81
N PHE A 189 1.68 -12.27 -5.56
CA PHE A 189 1.95 -13.35 -4.62
C PHE A 189 1.56 -12.97 -3.18
N PHE A 190 1.94 -11.77 -2.72
CA PHE A 190 1.61 -11.32 -1.37
C PHE A 190 0.09 -11.20 -1.16
N PRO A 191 -0.70 -10.56 -2.05
CA PRO A 191 -2.14 -10.57 -1.95
C PRO A 191 -2.76 -11.97 -1.92
N LEU A 192 -2.26 -12.93 -2.73
CA LEU A 192 -2.76 -14.30 -2.72
C LEU A 192 -2.55 -14.98 -1.35
N VAL A 193 -1.36 -14.83 -0.77
CA VAL A 193 -1.09 -15.32 0.60
C VAL A 193 -2.05 -14.68 1.60
N SER A 194 -2.25 -13.36 1.52
CA SER A 194 -3.21 -12.68 2.40
C SER A 194 -4.64 -13.18 2.23
N ALA A 195 -5.08 -13.48 1.01
CA ALA A 195 -6.42 -14.00 0.73
C ALA A 195 -6.60 -15.39 1.35
N MET A 196 -5.59 -16.27 1.25
CA MET A 196 -5.63 -17.59 1.89
C MET A 196 -5.79 -17.48 3.40
N PHE A 197 -4.99 -16.64 4.07
CA PHE A 197 -5.11 -16.42 5.51
C PHE A 197 -6.42 -15.72 5.91
N ALA A 198 -6.96 -14.85 5.06
CA ALA A 198 -8.23 -14.18 5.31
C ALA A 198 -9.39 -15.17 5.31
N VAL A 199 -9.42 -16.13 4.38
CA VAL A 199 -10.43 -17.20 4.35
C VAL A 199 -10.33 -18.06 5.62
N LEU A 200 -9.11 -18.48 5.98
CA LEU A 200 -8.89 -19.27 7.21
C LEU A 200 -9.32 -18.51 8.48
N ALA A 201 -9.05 -17.19 8.53
CA ALA A 201 -9.47 -16.36 9.65
C ALA A 201 -11.01 -16.22 9.72
N PHE A 202 -11.68 -16.13 8.58
CA PHE A 202 -13.14 -16.06 8.50
C PHE A 202 -13.80 -17.35 9.00
N GLU A 203 -13.37 -18.50 8.50
CA GLU A 203 -13.88 -19.81 8.94
C GLU A 203 -13.70 -20.01 10.45
N MET A 204 -12.56 -19.58 11.00
CA MET A 204 -12.29 -19.74 12.42
C MET A 204 -13.13 -18.81 13.33
N LEU A 205 -13.51 -17.64 12.82
CA LEU A 205 -14.41 -16.72 13.53
C LEU A 205 -15.83 -17.27 13.62
N GLU A 206 -16.32 -17.89 12.55
CA GLU A 206 -17.65 -18.51 12.52
C GLU A 206 -17.77 -19.64 13.55
N VAL A 207 -16.74 -20.51 13.64
CA VAL A 207 -16.69 -21.57 14.65
C VAL A 207 -16.71 -21.00 16.07
N TRP A 208 -15.94 -19.96 16.34
CA TRP A 208 -15.91 -19.30 17.65
C TRP A 208 -17.26 -18.69 18.06
N GLN A 209 -17.99 -18.10 17.10
CA GLN A 209 -19.31 -17.56 17.37
C GLN A 209 -20.31 -18.67 17.73
N LEU A 210 -20.26 -19.79 17.02
CA LEU A 210 -21.11 -20.95 17.30
C LEU A 210 -20.84 -21.54 18.69
N GLU A 211 -19.57 -21.70 19.07
CA GLU A 211 -19.19 -22.18 20.41
C GLU A 211 -19.68 -21.24 21.52
N GLN A 212 -19.58 -19.91 21.32
CA GLN A 212 -20.10 -18.96 22.32
C GLN A 212 -21.62 -19.04 22.44
N THR A 213 -22.37 -19.14 21.34
CA THR A 213 -23.83 -19.29 21.39
C THR A 213 -24.25 -20.58 22.11
N GLN A 214 -23.55 -21.69 21.86
CA GLN A 214 -23.84 -22.96 22.56
C GLN A 214 -23.57 -22.86 24.06
N SER A 215 -22.45 -22.27 24.47
CA SER A 215 -22.12 -22.08 25.89
C SER A 215 -23.14 -21.18 26.62
N PHE A 216 -23.73 -20.22 25.91
CA PHE A 216 -24.77 -19.35 26.44
C PHE A 216 -26.09 -20.10 26.64
N GLU A 217 -26.49 -20.95 25.69
CA GLU A 217 -27.69 -21.80 25.79
C GLU A 217 -27.57 -22.85 26.90
N GLU A 218 -26.40 -23.49 27.06
CA GLU A 218 -26.16 -24.43 28.16
C GLU A 218 -26.23 -23.75 29.55
N ASN A 219 -25.71 -22.51 29.68
CA ASN A 219 -25.86 -21.75 30.92
C ASN A 219 -27.30 -21.29 31.19
N TRP A 220 -28.10 -21.08 30.14
CA TRP A 220 -29.51 -20.69 30.28
C TRP A 220 -30.41 -21.85 30.69
N THR A 221 -30.13 -23.06 30.20
CA THR A 221 -30.92 -24.26 30.52
C THR A 221 -30.65 -24.83 31.91
N ASN A 222 -29.53 -24.46 32.53
CA ASN A 222 -29.13 -24.89 33.88
C ASN A 222 -29.55 -23.94 35.01
N ASN A 223 -30.25 -22.83 34.72
CA ASN A 223 -30.85 -21.90 35.68
C ASN A 223 -32.38 -22.00 35.67
#